data_AF-A0A1F2T0S2-F1
#
_entry.id   AF-A0A1F2T0S2-F1
#
_cell.length_a   1.000
_cell.length_b   1.000
_cell.length_c   1.000
_cell.angle_alpha   90.00
_cell.angle_beta   90.00
_cell.angle_gamma   90.00
#
_symmetry.space_group_name_H-M   'P 1'
#
loop_
_entity.id
_entity.type
_entity.pdbx_description
1 polymer ?
#
loop_
_entity_poly.entity_id
_entity_poly.type
_entity_poly.pdbx_seq_one_letter_code
_entity_poly.pdbx_strand_id
1 'polypeptide(L)'
;MIAGLVGMPRTYLSRIENGRLSPGPAMLIRLATAMSVEVVSLLSQEEIGGQSPRSEEDLAEALLIRYFGRLQPKQMEQVLSRTRIMVTRKTPPSASLRMEGVAQGHPPRL
;
A
#
# COMPACT_ATOMS: atom_id res chain seq x y z
N MET A 1 -8.40 27.99 5.29
CA MET A 1 -9.16 27.58 6.48
C MET A 1 -8.75 26.21 7.03
N ILE A 2 -8.46 25.20 6.18
CA ILE A 2 -8.11 23.84 6.62
C ILE A 2 -6.79 23.75 7.43
N ALA A 3 -5.74 24.49 7.05
CA ALA A 3 -4.44 24.44 7.74
C ALA A 3 -4.51 24.74 9.25
N GLY A 4 -5.41 25.66 9.65
CA GLY A 4 -5.64 26.00 11.06
C GLY A 4 -6.38 24.90 11.83
N LEU A 5 -7.28 24.17 11.18
CA LEU A 5 -8.06 23.08 11.79
C LEU A 5 -7.19 21.85 12.09
N VAL A 6 -6.18 21.60 11.26
CA VAL A 6 -5.29 20.44 11.41
C VAL A 6 -4.06 20.79 12.27
N GLY A 7 -3.83 22.07 12.57
CA GLY A 7 -2.66 22.53 13.33
C GLY A 7 -1.35 22.29 12.57
N MET A 8 -1.36 22.55 11.26
CA MET A 8 -0.23 22.27 10.37
C MET A 8 0.20 23.52 9.59
N PRO A 9 1.51 23.68 9.27
CA PRO A 9 1.96 24.76 8.41
C PRO A 9 1.27 24.73 7.05
N ARG A 10 0.89 25.90 6.52
CA ARG A 10 0.22 26.02 5.22
C ARG A 10 1.04 25.41 4.07
N THR A 11 2.37 25.52 4.13
CA THR A 11 3.29 24.91 3.17
C THR A 11 3.26 23.38 3.23
N TYR A 12 3.11 22.81 4.42
CA TYR A 12 3.01 21.36 4.61
C TYR A 12 1.67 20.83 4.09
N LEU A 13 0.56 21.53 4.38
CA LEU A 13 -0.76 21.18 3.83
C LEU A 13 -0.78 21.26 2.31
N SER A 14 -0.23 22.34 1.75
CA SER A 14 -0.15 22.51 0.30
C SER A 14 0.63 21.37 -0.37
N ARG A 15 1.68 20.83 0.26
CA ARG A 15 2.39 19.67 -0.27
C ARG A 15 1.54 18.40 -0.27
N ILE A 16 0.70 18.21 0.75
CA ILE A 16 -0.24 17.09 0.81
C ILE A 16 -1.33 17.24 -0.25
N GLU A 17 -1.97 18.42 -0.34
CA GLU A 17 -3.04 18.71 -1.30
C GLU A 17 -2.59 18.58 -2.77
N ASN A 18 -1.32 18.85 -3.07
CA ASN A 18 -0.75 18.72 -4.41
C ASN A 18 -0.03 17.38 -4.66
N GLY A 19 -0.21 16.37 -3.80
CA GLY A 19 0.39 15.04 -3.97
C GLY A 19 1.93 15.00 -3.83
N ARG A 20 2.57 16.08 -3.36
CA ARG A 20 4.04 16.18 -3.18
C ARG A 20 4.51 15.65 -1.82
N LEU A 21 3.58 15.17 -1.00
CA LEU A 21 3.85 14.60 0.31
C LEU A 21 2.70 13.69 0.74
N SER A 22 2.97 12.39 0.88
CA SER A 22 1.99 11.44 1.41
C SER A 22 1.98 11.50 2.95
N PRO A 23 0.84 11.77 3.58
CA PRO A 23 0.74 11.79 5.04
C PRO A 23 0.83 10.38 5.62
N GLY A 24 1.59 10.21 6.70
CA GLY A 24 1.62 8.96 7.45
C GLY A 24 0.28 8.65 8.16
N PRO A 25 0.08 7.43 8.68
CA PRO A 25 -1.20 6.99 9.25
C PRO A 25 -1.75 7.90 10.36
N ALA A 26 -0.91 8.35 11.28
CA ALA A 26 -1.32 9.25 12.36
C ALA A 26 -1.76 10.63 11.83
N MET A 27 -1.15 11.10 10.74
CA MET A 27 -1.52 12.36 10.09
C MET A 27 -2.84 12.24 9.33
N LEU A 28 -3.08 11.10 8.68
CA LEU A 28 -4.36 10.79 8.02
C LEU A 28 -5.52 10.80 9.01
N ILE A 29 -5.36 10.18 10.18
CA ILE A 29 -6.38 10.19 11.24
C ILE A 29 -6.67 11.63 11.68
N ARG A 30 -5.63 12.43 11.92
CA ARG A 30 -5.78 13.85 12.29
C ARG A 30 -6.53 14.65 11.24
N LEU A 31 -6.20 14.45 9.96
CA LEU A 31 -6.89 15.08 8.84
C LEU A 31 -8.37 14.68 8.80
N ALA A 32 -8.66 13.38 8.92
CA ALA A 32 -10.01 12.84 8.93
C ALA A 32 -10.86 13.42 10.08
N THR A 33 -10.31 13.42 11.29
CA THR A 33 -10.96 14.01 12.48
C THR A 33 -11.22 15.50 12.30
N ALA A 34 -10.22 16.26 11.84
CA ALA A 34 -10.35 17.71 11.65
C ALA A 34 -11.41 18.07 10.59
N MET A 35 -11.59 17.21 9.59
CA MET A 35 -12.58 17.39 8.51
C MET A 35 -13.92 16.69 8.80
N SER A 36 -14.04 15.96 9.93
CA SER A 36 -15.21 15.15 10.26
C SER A 36 -15.60 14.16 9.16
N VAL A 37 -14.59 13.51 8.57
CA VAL A 37 -14.76 12.46 7.54
C VAL A 37 -14.15 11.15 8.02
N GLU A 38 -14.61 10.04 7.45
CA GLU A 38 -13.99 8.73 7.66
C GLU A 38 -12.59 8.68 7.03
N VAL A 39 -11.63 8.02 7.70
CA VAL A 39 -10.24 7.88 7.20
C VAL A 39 -10.20 7.20 5.83
N VAL A 40 -11.09 6.22 5.61
CA VAL A 40 -11.20 5.50 4.32
C VAL A 40 -11.59 6.42 3.16
N SER A 41 -12.32 7.51 3.43
CA SER A 41 -12.69 8.50 2.42
C SER A 41 -11.48 9.31 1.94
N LEU A 42 -10.43 9.44 2.77
CA LEU A 42 -9.18 10.09 2.40
C LEU A 42 -8.23 9.18 1.63
N LEU A 43 -8.32 7.87 1.85
CA LEU A 43 -7.53 6.86 1.14
C LEU A 43 -8.05 6.60 -0.28
N SER A 44 -9.27 7.06 -0.59
CA SER A 44 -9.93 6.86 -1.88
C SER A 44 -9.46 7.84 -2.97
N GLN A 45 -8.49 8.70 -2.66
CA GLN A 45 -8.03 9.78 -3.55
C GLN A 45 -6.55 9.71 -3.93
N GLU A 46 -5.92 8.53 -3.88
CA GLU A 46 -4.77 8.30 -4.77
C GLU A 46 -5.33 8.09 -6.19
N GLU A 47 -5.57 9.21 -6.88
CA GLU A 47 -5.54 9.29 -8.35
C GLU A 47 -6.40 8.27 -9.13
N ILE A 48 -7.73 8.35 -8.98
CA ILE A 48 -8.62 8.34 -10.16
C ILE A 48 -8.46 9.71 -10.85
N GLY A 49 -7.23 10.00 -11.25
CA GLY A 49 -6.80 11.21 -11.93
C GLY A 49 -6.53 10.88 -13.39
N GLY A 50 -7.58 10.86 -14.21
CA GLY A 50 -7.44 11.06 -15.65
C GLY A 50 -6.61 10.05 -16.46
N GLN A 51 -6.48 8.79 -16.03
CA GLN A 51 -5.92 7.76 -16.88
C GLN A 51 -7.06 7.05 -17.60
N SER A 52 -7.23 7.37 -18.88
CA SER A 52 -7.64 6.36 -19.86
C SER A 52 -6.86 5.07 -19.52
N PRO A 53 -7.49 3.88 -19.46
CA PRO A 53 -6.79 2.65 -19.09
C PRO A 53 -5.55 2.51 -19.99
N ARG A 54 -4.36 2.68 -19.41
CA ARG A 54 -3.09 2.74 -20.16
C ARG A 54 -2.34 1.42 -20.06
N SER A 55 -2.66 0.59 -19.08
CA SER A 55 -2.11 -0.75 -18.90
C SER A 55 -3.19 -1.83 -18.75
N GLU A 56 -2.87 -3.07 -19.12
CA GLU A 56 -3.69 -4.25 -18.84
C GLU A 56 -3.90 -4.46 -17.32
N GLU A 57 -2.95 -4.01 -16.50
CA GLU A 57 -3.01 -4.05 -15.04
C GLU A 57 -4.12 -3.13 -14.50
N ASP A 58 -4.30 -1.94 -15.08
CA ASP A 58 -5.37 -1.00 -14.71
C ASP A 58 -6.75 -1.58 -15.00
N LEU A 59 -6.87 -2.31 -16.13
CA LEU A 59 -8.11 -2.97 -16.51
C LEU A 59 -8.42 -4.13 -15.56
N ALA A 60 -7.41 -4.92 -15.21
CA ALA A 60 -7.55 -6.01 -14.25
C ALA A 60 -7.99 -5.47 -12.88
N GLU A 61 -7.36 -4.39 -12.40
CA GLU A 61 -7.72 -3.73 -11.15
C GLU A 61 -9.16 -3.21 -11.18
N ALA A 62 -9.55 -2.48 -12.23
CA ALA A 62 -10.91 -1.96 -12.38
C ALA A 62 -11.97 -3.09 -12.39
N LEU A 63 -11.67 -4.22 -13.04
CA LEU A 63 -12.55 -5.40 -13.04
C LEU A 63 -12.66 -6.03 -11.66
N LEU A 64 -11.56 -6.13 -10.91
CA LEU A 64 -11.57 -6.65 -9.54
C LEU A 64 -12.41 -5.76 -8.62
N ILE A 65 -12.18 -4.44 -8.65
CA ILE A 65 -12.96 -3.47 -7.85
C ILE A 65 -14.46 -3.61 -8.17
N ARG A 66 -14.82 -3.66 -9.45
CA ARG A 66 -16.22 -3.79 -9.89
C ARG A 66 -16.85 -5.12 -9.47
N TYR A 67 -16.10 -6.21 -9.52
CA TYR A 67 -16.60 -7.53 -9.15
C TYR A 67 -16.79 -7.63 -7.63
N PHE A 68 -15.77 -7.26 -6.86
CA PHE A 68 -15.79 -7.36 -5.41
C PHE A 68 -16.72 -6.34 -4.75
N GLY A 69 -16.89 -5.16 -5.35
CA GLY A 69 -17.84 -4.14 -4.88
C GLY A 69 -19.31 -4.58 -4.89
N ARG A 70 -19.65 -5.68 -5.57
CA ARG A 70 -21.01 -6.25 -5.59
C ARG A 70 -21.24 -7.38 -4.59
N LEU A 71 -20.20 -7.82 -3.88
CA LEU A 71 -20.33 -8.91 -2.93
C LEU A 71 -21.06 -8.48 -1.66
N GLN A 72 -21.87 -9.40 -1.14
CA GLN A 72 -22.48 -9.23 0.18
C GLN A 72 -21.39 -9.30 1.28
N PRO A 73 -21.60 -8.66 2.45
CA PRO A 73 -20.60 -8.62 3.52
C PRO A 73 -20.04 -9.99 3.90
N LYS A 74 -20.90 -11.01 4.04
CA LYS A 74 -20.49 -12.40 4.34
C LYS A 74 -19.62 -13.02 3.25
N GLN A 75 -19.85 -12.67 1.99
CA GLN A 75 -19.06 -13.17 0.85
C GLN A 75 -17.71 -12.46 0.79
N MET A 76 -17.67 -11.16 1.08
CA MET A 76 -16.43 -10.39 1.16
C MET A 76 -15.52 -10.90 2.28
N GLU A 77 -16.09 -11.24 3.44
CA GLU A 77 -15.35 -11.84 4.56
C GLU A 77 -14.66 -13.16 4.17
N GLN A 78 -15.33 -13.99 3.38
CA GLN A 78 -14.76 -15.24 2.83
C GLN A 78 -13.63 -14.97 1.83
N VAL A 79 -13.75 -13.93 1.02
CA VAL A 79 -12.68 -13.52 0.09
C VAL A 79 -11.45 -13.06 0.86
N LEU A 80 -11.62 -12.17 1.84
CA LEU A 80 -10.53 -11.59 2.65
C LEU A 80 -9.81 -12.65 3.48
N SER A 81 -10.53 -13.60 4.07
CA SER A 81 -9.92 -14.70 4.83
C SER A 81 -9.05 -15.60 3.95
N ARG A 82 -9.50 -15.90 2.72
CA ARG A 82 -8.75 -16.72 1.76
C ARG A 82 -7.53 -15.99 1.20
N THR A 83 -7.67 -14.73 0.80
CA THR A 83 -6.53 -13.95 0.27
C THR A 83 -5.45 -13.76 1.32
N ARG A 84 -5.80 -13.55 2.60
CA ARG A 84 -4.82 -13.46 3.68
C ARG A 84 -3.95 -14.72 3.79
N ILE A 85 -4.55 -15.90 3.66
CA ILE A 85 -3.82 -17.18 3.67
C ILE A 85 -2.88 -17.28 2.47
N MET A 86 -3.31 -16.81 1.30
CA MET A 86 -2.51 -16.84 0.07
C MET A 86 -1.31 -15.89 0.12
N VAL A 87 -1.48 -14.67 0.63
CA VAL A 87 -0.41 -13.68 0.75
C VAL A 87 0.67 -14.14 1.73
N THR A 88 0.26 -14.73 2.85
CA THR A 88 1.19 -15.22 3.89
C THR A 88 2.09 -16.36 3.40
N ARG A 89 1.64 -17.13 2.39
CA ARG A 89 2.42 -18.23 1.80
C ARG A 89 3.39 -17.79 0.71
N LYS A 90 3.25 -16.58 0.16
CA LYS A 90 4.05 -16.11 -0.98
C LYS A 90 5.31 -15.32 -0.58
N THR A 91 5.64 -15.20 0.70
CA THR A 91 6.95 -14.70 1.11
C THR A 91 7.94 -15.87 1.13
N PRO A 92 8.79 -16.09 0.10
CA PRO A 92 9.92 -16.98 0.29
C PRO A 92 10.76 -16.43 1.47
N PRO A 93 11.27 -17.28 2.38
CA PRO A 93 12.32 -16.83 3.28
C PRO A 93 13.45 -16.33 2.39
N SER A 94 13.71 -15.03 2.44
CA SER A 94 14.90 -14.44 1.82
C SER A 94 16.09 -15.29 2.24
N ALA A 95 16.66 -15.95 1.24
CA ALA A 95 17.70 -16.94 1.41
C ALA A 95 18.85 -16.35 2.23
N SER A 96 18.98 -16.81 3.47
CA SER A 96 20.25 -16.81 4.18
C SER A 96 21.14 -17.86 3.53
N LEU A 97 21.61 -17.54 2.31
CA LEU A 97 22.78 -18.14 1.68
C LEU A 97 24.01 -17.61 2.43
N ARG A 98 24.20 -18.04 3.67
CA ARG A 98 25.54 -18.07 4.26
C ARG A 98 26.18 -19.36 3.78
N MET A 99 27.15 -19.19 2.88
CA MET A 99 27.94 -20.28 2.33
C MET A 99 28.63 -21.06 3.45
N GLU A 100 28.17 -22.29 3.68
CA GLU A 100 29.04 -23.36 4.15
C GLU A 100 29.57 -24.08 2.90
N GLY A 101 30.86 -23.94 2.67
CA GLY A 101 31.57 -24.52 1.54
C GLY A 101 33.04 -24.71 1.91
N VAL A 102 33.29 -25.82 2.59
CA VAL A 102 34.60 -26.42 2.85
C VAL A 102 35.38 -26.61 1.54
N ALA A 103 36.65 -26.21 1.51
CA ALA A 103 37.64 -26.74 0.60
C ALA A 103 38.97 -26.96 1.33
N GLN A 104 39.19 -28.20 1.78
CA GLN A 104 40.51 -28.74 2.12
C GLN A 104 41.28 -29.06 0.81
N GLY A 105 42.59 -28.80 0.78
CA GLY A 105 43.56 -29.70 0.11
C GLY A 105 44.50 -29.17 -0.99
N HIS A 106 45.66 -28.62 -0.57
CA HIS A 106 47.06 -28.86 -1.04
C HIS A 106 47.51 -28.53 -2.50
N PRO A 107 48.84 -28.44 -2.85
CA PRO A 107 50.10 -28.45 -2.06
C PRO A 107 51.11 -27.29 -2.49
N PRO A 108 52.41 -27.29 -2.12
CA PRO A 108 53.26 -26.10 -1.94
C PRO A 108 54.06 -25.68 -3.18
N ARG A 109 54.59 -24.43 -3.20
CA ARG A 109 55.76 -24.06 -4.03
C ARG A 109 56.64 -22.97 -3.39
N LEU A 110 57.92 -23.37 -3.23
CA LEU A 110 59.18 -22.63 -3.06
C LEU A 110 59.42 -21.92 -1.72
#